data_AF-A0A136J6F3-F1
#
_entry.id   AF-A0A136J6F3-F1
#
_cell.length_a   1.000
_cell.length_b   1.000
_cell.length_c   1.000
_cell.angle_alpha   90.00
_cell.angle_beta   90.00
_cell.angle_gamma   90.00
#
_symmetry.space_group_name_H-M   'P 1'
#
loop_
_entity.id
_entity.type
_entity.pdbx_description
1 polymer ?
#
loop_
_entity_poly.entity_id
_entity_poly.type
_entity_poly.pdbx_seq_one_letter_code
_entity_poly.pdbx_strand_id
1 'polypeptide(L)'
;MMSSTNEEDPFLQVQQDVLAQLQNARPLFASYLRIRSLGSNNKSNNGISPELASARSDLEAALETLDEDLADLNDAVRAVESNPAQFGLNAAEMTRRKRFVAEVGNEIEDMQDEVSKSQPGGASSSAAARAAKAAANGDLPDPNAFAIPGDDNDGHDADDPYAAEFEQRQQMQIMREQDDMMDNSLRVTVGNLRRQADDMGRELEEQREMLEVVDTLADRVGGRLQTGVAKLNHIVRQNEDKYSSCCIAMLIFVLILLLVLLLIL
;
A
#
# COMPACT_ATOMS: atom_id res chain seq x y z
N MET A 1 -6.59 -25.67 -25.93
CA MET A 1 -6.80 -25.96 -24.49
C MET A 1 -5.74 -25.18 -23.72
N MET A 2 -5.98 -23.89 -23.48
CA MET A 2 -5.05 -22.99 -22.80
C MET A 2 -5.89 -21.84 -22.22
N SER A 3 -6.57 -22.03 -21.09
CA SER A 3 -7.19 -20.92 -20.34
C SER A 3 -7.89 -21.46 -19.07
N SER A 4 -7.16 -22.10 -18.17
CA SER A 4 -7.73 -22.48 -16.86
C SER A 4 -6.76 -22.31 -15.69
N THR A 5 -5.51 -21.88 -15.93
CA THR A 5 -4.50 -21.73 -14.86
C THR A 5 -4.38 -20.31 -14.32
N ASN A 6 -5.07 -19.33 -14.91
CA ASN A 6 -5.01 -17.92 -14.47
C ASN A 6 -6.08 -17.56 -13.42
N GLU A 7 -7.20 -18.29 -13.35
CA GLU A 7 -8.28 -18.00 -12.39
C GLU A 7 -8.08 -18.66 -11.02
N GLU A 8 -7.07 -19.54 -10.87
CA GLU A 8 -6.81 -20.32 -9.64
C GLU A 8 -5.36 -20.15 -9.14
N ASP A 9 -4.59 -19.19 -9.66
CA ASP A 9 -3.24 -18.96 -9.17
C ASP A 9 -3.27 -18.09 -7.90
N PRO A 10 -2.93 -18.64 -6.71
CA PRO A 10 -2.96 -17.89 -5.46
C PRO A 10 -2.01 -16.69 -5.49
N PHE A 11 -0.95 -16.73 -6.30
CA PHE A 11 -0.04 -15.60 -6.46
C PHE A 11 -0.76 -14.37 -7.01
N LEU A 12 -1.63 -14.55 -8.01
CA LEU A 12 -2.35 -13.44 -8.65
C LEU A 12 -3.39 -12.82 -7.71
N GLN A 13 -3.97 -13.62 -6.82
CA GLN A 13 -4.90 -13.13 -5.81
C GLN A 13 -4.19 -12.28 -4.75
N VAL A 14 -3.10 -12.80 -4.18
CA VAL A 14 -2.29 -12.05 -3.20
C VAL A 14 -1.66 -10.80 -3.85
N GLN A 15 -1.28 -10.88 -5.13
CA GLN A 15 -0.85 -9.70 -5.88
C GLN A 15 -1.92 -8.59 -5.92
N GLN A 16 -3.19 -8.95 -6.14
CA GLN A 16 -4.29 -7.97 -6.12
C GLN A 16 -4.51 -7.39 -4.72
N ASP A 17 -4.43 -8.23 -3.69
CA ASP A 17 -4.58 -7.80 -2.30
C ASP A 17 -3.45 -6.83 -1.90
N VAL A 18 -2.19 -7.12 -2.25
CA VAL A 18 -1.04 -6.22 -2.04
C VAL A 18 -1.24 -4.88 -2.75
N LEU A 19 -1.73 -4.90 -4.00
CA LEU A 19 -2.03 -3.67 -4.73
C LEU A 19 -3.13 -2.84 -4.04
N ALA A 20 -4.18 -3.48 -3.52
CA ALA A 20 -5.24 -2.80 -2.78
C ALA A 20 -4.73 -2.23 -1.44
N GLN A 21 -3.86 -2.97 -0.74
CA GLN A 21 -3.23 -2.49 0.49
C GLN A 21 -2.30 -1.30 0.22
N LEU A 22 -1.51 -1.32 -0.87
CA LEU A 22 -0.69 -0.18 -1.28
C LEU A 22 -1.52 1.08 -1.56
N GLN A 23 -2.68 0.93 -2.21
CA GLN A 23 -3.61 2.04 -2.42
C GLN A 23 -4.10 2.68 -1.11
N ASN A 24 -4.17 1.90 -0.02
CA ASN A 24 -4.50 2.41 1.32
C ASN A 24 -3.27 2.97 2.06
N ALA A 25 -2.08 2.40 1.86
CA ALA A 25 -0.84 2.85 2.51
C ALA A 25 -0.34 4.21 1.98
N ARG A 26 -0.43 4.44 0.66
CA ARG A 26 -0.02 5.71 0.01
C ARG A 26 -0.65 6.98 0.62
N PRO A 27 -1.97 7.07 0.83
CA PRO A 27 -2.57 8.25 1.47
C PRO A 27 -2.19 8.38 2.95
N LEU A 28 -1.99 7.28 3.68
CA LEU A 28 -1.47 7.31 5.05
C LEU A 28 -0.05 7.89 5.09
N PHE A 29 0.82 7.46 4.17
CA PHE A 29 2.16 8.02 4.00
C PHE A 29 2.14 9.51 3.66
N ALA A 30 1.29 9.92 2.72
CA ALA A 30 1.12 11.32 2.35
C ALA A 30 0.62 12.18 3.53
N SER A 31 -0.31 11.64 4.33
CA SER A 31 -0.80 12.28 5.56
C SER A 31 0.31 12.43 6.59
N TYR A 32 1.08 11.36 6.82
CA TYR A 32 2.23 11.35 7.71
C TYR A 32 3.26 12.41 7.31
N LEU A 33 3.65 12.48 6.03
CA LEU A 33 4.58 13.48 5.51
C LEU A 33 4.06 14.91 5.72
N ARG A 34 2.76 15.13 5.51
CA ARG A 34 2.12 16.43 5.73
C ARG A 34 2.18 16.83 7.20
N ILE A 35 1.74 15.96 8.11
CA ILE A 35 1.74 16.23 9.57
C ILE A 35 3.18 16.43 10.07
N ARG A 36 4.14 15.65 9.56
CA ARG A 36 5.57 15.81 9.82
C ARG A 36 6.09 17.19 9.40
N SER A 37 5.75 17.65 8.20
CA SER A 37 6.16 18.98 7.73
C SER A 37 5.61 20.11 8.60
N LEU A 38 4.37 19.99 9.07
CA LEU A 38 3.74 20.95 9.99
C LEU A 38 4.35 20.89 11.39
N GLY A 39 4.66 19.69 11.88
CA GLY A 39 5.29 19.47 13.20
C GLY A 39 6.76 19.92 13.26
N SER A 40 7.52 19.74 12.18
CA SER A 40 8.92 20.21 12.09
C SER A 40 9.05 21.73 12.23
N ASN A 41 8.06 22.47 11.75
CA ASN A 41 8.01 23.94 11.83
C ASN A 41 7.64 24.43 13.23
N ASN A 42 7.03 23.59 14.07
CA ASN A 42 6.61 23.93 15.43
C ASN A 42 7.55 23.35 16.50
N LYS A 43 8.86 23.46 16.26
CA LYS A 43 9.96 22.94 17.12
C LYS A 43 10.04 23.60 18.50
N SER A 44 9.15 24.56 18.79
CA SER A 44 9.04 25.26 20.06
C SER A 44 8.31 24.45 21.14
N ASN A 45 7.52 23.43 20.79
CA ASN A 45 6.81 22.61 21.77
C ASN A 45 7.35 21.19 21.78
N ASN A 46 8.09 20.89 22.84
CA ASN A 46 8.74 19.63 23.16
C ASN A 46 7.74 18.45 23.26
N GLY A 47 7.38 17.87 22.11
CA GLY A 47 6.59 16.63 22.05
C GLY A 47 6.22 16.26 20.61
N ILE A 48 6.44 15.00 20.23
CA ILE A 48 5.80 14.39 19.06
C ILE A 48 4.29 14.63 19.21
N SER A 49 3.67 15.33 18.27
CA SER A 49 2.23 15.57 18.33
C SER A 49 1.52 14.20 18.39
N PRO A 50 0.50 14.02 19.24
CA PRO A 50 -0.19 12.74 19.37
C PRO A 50 -0.77 12.26 18.03
N GLU A 51 -1.14 13.20 17.16
CA GLU A 51 -1.55 12.93 15.78
C GLU A 51 -0.43 12.37 14.90
N LEU A 52 0.82 12.85 15.05
CA LEU A 52 1.97 12.29 14.33
C LEU A 52 2.29 10.88 14.82
N ALA A 53 2.21 10.65 16.13
CA ALA A 53 2.40 9.32 16.71
C ALA A 53 1.34 8.32 16.22
N SER A 54 0.07 8.73 16.17
CA SER A 54 -1.01 7.91 15.62
C SER A 54 -0.80 7.63 14.13
N ALA A 55 -0.60 8.67 13.31
CA ALA A 55 -0.40 8.51 11.87
C ALA A 55 0.84 7.66 11.54
N ARG A 56 1.88 7.74 12.37
CA ARG A 56 3.06 6.87 12.27
C ARG A 56 2.71 5.42 12.60
N SER A 57 2.04 5.17 13.72
CA SER A 57 1.66 3.81 14.14
C SER A 57 0.74 3.14 13.11
N ASP A 58 -0.20 3.88 12.55
CA ASP A 58 -1.12 3.39 11.53
C ASP A 58 -0.37 3.03 10.23
N LEU A 59 0.60 3.86 9.84
CA LEU A 59 1.47 3.60 8.69
C LEU A 59 2.42 2.43 8.93
N GLU A 60 3.06 2.34 10.09
CA GLU A 60 3.95 1.23 10.46
C GLU A 60 3.19 -0.10 10.44
N ALA A 61 1.98 -0.15 11.01
CA ALA A 61 1.14 -1.35 10.97
C ALA A 61 0.76 -1.75 9.54
N ALA A 62 0.42 -0.78 8.68
CA ALA A 62 0.10 -1.05 7.28
C ALA A 62 1.34 -1.53 6.49
N LEU A 63 2.52 -0.96 6.75
CA LEU A 63 3.77 -1.37 6.12
C LEU A 63 4.24 -2.76 6.60
N GLU A 64 3.97 -3.12 7.86
CA GLU A 64 4.27 -4.45 8.41
C GLU A 64 3.43 -5.53 7.74
N THR A 65 2.11 -5.33 7.59
CA THR A 65 1.26 -6.27 6.84
C THR A 65 1.71 -6.41 5.39
N LEU A 66 2.05 -5.30 4.72
CA LEU A 66 2.56 -5.33 3.36
C LEU A 66 3.90 -6.05 3.22
N ASP A 67 4.79 -5.94 4.21
CA ASP A 67 6.09 -6.63 4.22
C ASP A 67 5.93 -8.14 4.40
N GLU A 68 4.99 -8.57 5.26
CA GLU A 68 4.62 -9.99 5.41
C GLU A 68 4.08 -10.58 4.10
N ASP A 69 3.10 -9.92 3.48
CA ASP A 69 2.52 -10.36 2.20
C ASP A 69 3.58 -10.39 1.08
N LEU A 70 4.52 -9.43 1.07
CA LEU A 70 5.61 -9.38 0.09
C LEU A 70 6.64 -10.49 0.32
N ALA A 71 6.94 -10.83 1.57
CA ALA A 71 7.82 -11.95 1.93
C ALA A 71 7.24 -13.28 1.40
N ASP A 72 5.93 -13.49 1.60
CA ASP A 72 5.23 -14.67 1.08
C ASP A 72 5.26 -14.74 -0.45
N LEU A 73 5.06 -13.60 -1.14
CA LEU A 73 5.17 -13.54 -2.61
C LEU A 73 6.60 -13.81 -3.10
N ASN A 74 7.62 -13.35 -2.40
CA ASN A 74 9.02 -13.60 -2.73
C ASN A 74 9.37 -15.09 -2.57
N ASP A 75 8.91 -15.71 -1.49
CA ASP A 75 9.09 -17.14 -1.25
C ASP A 75 8.32 -17.99 -2.28
N ALA A 76 7.12 -17.57 -2.68
CA ALA A 76 6.38 -18.20 -3.77
C ALA A 76 7.15 -18.13 -5.11
N VAL A 77 7.74 -16.97 -5.43
CA VAL A 77 8.57 -16.82 -6.64
C VAL A 77 9.80 -17.73 -6.56
N ARG A 78 10.50 -17.76 -5.42
CA ARG A 78 11.68 -18.63 -5.21
C ARG A 78 11.34 -20.12 -5.32
N ALA A 79 10.21 -20.54 -4.76
CA ALA A 79 9.74 -21.92 -4.86
C ALA A 79 9.51 -22.31 -6.33
N VAL A 80 8.86 -21.42 -7.09
CA VAL A 80 8.57 -21.62 -8.51
C VAL A 80 9.85 -21.62 -9.38
N GLU A 81 10.86 -20.81 -9.06
CA GLU A 81 12.12 -20.72 -9.82
C GLU A 81 12.81 -22.07 -9.98
N SER A 82 12.73 -22.91 -8.95
CA SER A 82 13.36 -24.23 -8.94
C SER A 82 12.71 -25.23 -9.91
N ASN A 83 11.40 -25.11 -10.17
CA ASN A 83 10.70 -25.99 -11.11
C ASN A 83 9.49 -25.32 -11.82
N PRO A 84 9.71 -24.38 -12.76
CA PRO A 84 8.63 -23.61 -13.38
C PRO A 84 7.66 -24.47 -14.22
N ALA A 85 8.16 -25.57 -14.79
CA ALA A 85 7.40 -26.46 -15.67
C ALA A 85 6.28 -27.21 -14.92
N GLN A 86 6.47 -27.49 -13.62
CA GLN A 86 5.46 -28.15 -12.78
C GLN A 86 4.24 -27.26 -12.52
N PHE A 87 4.43 -25.94 -12.53
CA PHE A 87 3.38 -24.95 -12.29
C PHE A 87 2.80 -24.40 -13.60
N GLY A 88 3.25 -24.89 -14.76
CA GLY A 88 2.77 -24.42 -16.07
C GLY A 88 3.13 -22.96 -16.36
N LEU A 89 4.16 -22.42 -15.71
CA LEU A 89 4.54 -21.02 -15.80
C LEU A 89 5.54 -20.77 -16.94
N ASN A 90 5.29 -19.73 -17.72
CA ASN A 90 6.20 -19.27 -18.76
C ASN A 90 7.36 -18.45 -18.14
N ALA A 91 8.55 -18.49 -18.73
CA ALA A 91 9.69 -17.67 -18.32
C ALA A 91 9.38 -16.16 -18.31
N ALA A 92 8.52 -15.71 -19.25
CA ALA A 92 8.03 -14.34 -19.28
C ALA A 92 7.17 -14.00 -18.04
N GLU A 93 6.36 -14.95 -17.57
CA GLU A 93 5.50 -14.76 -16.40
C GLU A 93 6.32 -14.70 -15.11
N MET A 94 7.30 -15.60 -14.97
CA MET A 94 8.24 -15.58 -13.85
C MET A 94 9.00 -14.25 -13.76
N THR A 95 9.43 -13.71 -14.91
CA THR A 95 10.09 -12.39 -14.97
C THR A 95 9.16 -11.26 -14.52
N ARG A 96 7.86 -11.32 -14.88
CA ARG A 96 6.86 -10.35 -14.40
C ARG A 96 6.68 -10.41 -12.89
N ARG A 97 6.56 -11.61 -12.31
CA ARG A 97 6.42 -11.79 -10.85
C ARG A 97 7.61 -11.24 -10.08
N LYS A 98 8.82 -11.55 -10.53
CA LYS A 98 10.07 -11.00 -9.95
C LYS A 98 10.10 -9.48 -9.97
N ARG A 99 9.72 -8.91 -11.12
CA ARG A 99 9.72 -7.46 -11.29
C ARG A 99 8.70 -6.80 -10.37
N PHE A 100 7.50 -7.36 -10.27
CA PHE A 100 6.45 -6.87 -9.36
C PHE A 100 6.93 -6.87 -7.90
N VAL A 101 7.43 -8.01 -7.41
CA VAL A 101 7.95 -8.12 -6.03
C VAL A 101 9.10 -7.13 -5.78
N ALA A 102 9.99 -6.94 -6.75
CA ALA A 102 11.08 -5.98 -6.63
C ALA A 102 10.58 -4.51 -6.61
N GLU A 103 9.63 -4.15 -7.47
CA GLU A 103 9.08 -2.79 -7.52
C GLU A 103 8.33 -2.44 -6.23
N VAL A 104 7.47 -3.34 -5.75
CA VAL A 104 6.73 -3.14 -4.49
C VAL A 104 7.67 -3.15 -3.28
N GLY A 105 8.66 -4.04 -3.26
CA GLY A 105 9.65 -4.10 -2.19
C GLY A 105 10.44 -2.80 -2.05
N ASN A 106 10.89 -2.22 -3.16
CA ASN A 106 11.58 -0.92 -3.15
C ASN A 106 10.66 0.21 -2.65
N GLU A 107 9.36 0.22 -3.04
CA GLU A 107 8.41 1.25 -2.59
C GLU A 107 8.17 1.16 -1.07
N ILE A 108 8.00 -0.05 -0.53
CA ILE A 108 7.85 -0.28 0.92
C ILE A 108 9.13 0.11 1.66
N GLU A 109 10.30 -0.30 1.15
CA GLU A 109 11.60 0.05 1.74
C GLU A 109 11.78 1.57 1.80
N ASP A 110 11.50 2.30 0.70
CA ASP A 110 11.55 3.76 0.65
C ASP A 110 10.62 4.42 1.70
N MET A 111 9.40 3.91 1.85
CA MET A 111 8.43 4.41 2.84
C MET A 111 8.90 4.13 4.28
N GLN A 112 9.42 2.93 4.57
CA GLN A 112 9.98 2.57 5.87
C GLN A 112 11.21 3.42 6.21
N ASP A 113 12.07 3.68 5.22
CA ASP A 113 13.25 4.53 5.34
C ASP A 113 12.89 5.97 5.72
N GLU A 114 11.84 6.53 5.12
CA GLU A 114 11.36 7.86 5.44
C GLU A 114 10.76 7.94 6.87
N VAL A 115 10.09 6.89 7.32
CA VAL A 115 9.58 6.80 8.69
C VAL A 115 10.72 6.66 9.71
N SER A 116 11.74 5.87 9.40
CA SER A 116 12.88 5.63 10.29
C SER A 116 13.82 6.84 10.40
N LYS A 117 14.12 7.53 9.29
CA LYS A 117 14.90 8.78 9.25
C LYS A 117 14.26 9.89 10.09
N SER A 118 12.94 9.83 10.27
CA SER A 118 12.16 10.79 11.05
C SER A 118 12.18 10.54 12.55
N GLN A 119 12.84 9.48 13.02
CA GLN A 119 13.04 9.27 14.44
C GLN A 119 13.98 10.37 14.98
N PRO A 120 13.60 11.10 16.05
CA PRO A 120 14.37 12.22 16.60
C PRO A 120 15.77 11.87 17.17
N GLY A 121 16.29 10.66 16.91
CA GLY A 121 17.64 10.22 17.22
C GLY A 121 18.45 9.67 16.04
N GLY A 122 17.92 9.67 14.80
CA GLY A 122 18.62 9.07 13.64
C GLY A 122 19.65 9.99 12.98
N ALA A 123 19.41 11.31 12.97
CA ALA A 123 20.32 12.29 12.38
C ALA A 123 21.50 12.68 13.30
N SER A 124 21.46 12.30 14.58
CA SER A 124 22.46 12.68 15.59
C SER A 124 23.73 11.82 15.54
N SER A 125 23.74 10.66 14.87
CA SER A 125 24.95 9.83 14.75
C SER A 125 26.01 10.50 13.88
N SER A 126 25.62 11.23 12.84
CA SER A 126 26.56 11.93 11.96
C SER A 126 27.06 13.26 12.55
N ALA A 127 26.22 13.98 13.31
CA ALA A 127 26.60 15.23 13.98
C ALA A 127 27.45 14.96 15.23
N ALA A 128 27.10 13.96 16.04
CA ALA A 128 27.89 13.57 17.22
C ALA A 128 29.24 12.95 16.82
N ALA A 129 29.29 12.14 15.75
CA ALA A 129 30.56 11.62 15.24
C ALA A 129 31.44 12.71 14.62
N ARG A 130 30.86 13.73 13.98
CA ARG A 130 31.59 14.91 13.48
C ARG A 130 32.05 15.83 14.61
N ALA A 131 31.25 16.02 15.66
CA ALA A 131 31.62 16.78 16.85
C ALA A 131 32.74 16.07 17.65
N ALA A 132 32.67 14.74 17.81
CA ALA A 132 33.72 13.96 18.46
C ALA A 132 35.04 13.96 17.66
N LYS A 133 34.96 13.95 16.31
CA LYS A 133 36.13 14.04 15.44
C LYS A 133 36.71 15.46 15.36
N ALA A 134 35.89 16.50 15.50
CA ALA A 134 36.33 17.89 15.58
C ALA A 134 36.97 18.21 16.95
N ALA A 135 36.45 17.65 18.04
CA ALA A 135 37.05 17.76 19.38
C ALA A 135 38.43 17.09 19.46
N ALA A 136 38.68 16.03 18.68
CA ALA A 136 39.99 15.38 18.60
C ALA A 136 41.05 16.19 17.82
N ASN A 137 40.63 17.17 16.99
CA ASN A 137 41.51 17.97 16.15
C ASN A 137 41.77 19.41 16.67
N GLY A 138 41.26 19.76 17.86
CA GLY A 138 41.72 20.92 18.62
C GLY A 138 41.50 22.31 18.01
N ASP A 139 40.53 22.49 17.10
CA ASP A 139 40.35 23.75 16.35
C ASP A 139 38.97 24.40 16.54
N LEU A 140 38.37 24.30 17.74
CA LEU A 140 37.17 25.07 18.09
C LEU A 140 37.32 25.70 19.49
N PRO A 141 36.99 26.99 19.65
CA PRO A 141 37.00 27.66 20.95
C PRO A 141 35.94 27.08 21.89
N ASP A 142 36.28 27.03 23.18
CA ASP A 142 35.39 26.63 24.28
C ASP A 142 34.08 27.45 24.25
N PRO A 143 32.89 26.84 24.37
CA PRO A 143 31.62 27.57 24.49
C PRO A 143 31.57 28.56 25.67
N ASN A 144 32.50 28.48 26.62
CA ASN A 144 32.67 29.47 27.69
C ASN A 144 33.52 30.70 27.30
N ALA A 145 34.09 30.75 26.08
CA ALA A 145 34.92 31.87 25.63
C ALA A 145 34.12 33.13 25.25
N PHE A 146 32.78 33.06 25.26
CA PHE A 146 31.88 34.22 25.13
C PHE A 146 31.38 34.77 26.47
N ALA A 147 31.83 34.22 27.60
CA ALA A 147 31.58 34.84 28.90
C ALA A 147 32.46 36.08 29.05
N ILE A 148 31.83 37.26 29.04
CA ILE A 148 32.47 38.56 29.25
C ILE A 148 33.20 38.54 30.61
N PRO A 149 34.52 38.80 30.66
CA PRO A 149 35.26 38.80 31.92
C PRO A 149 35.11 40.17 32.59
N GLY A 150 34.21 40.24 33.55
CA GLY A 150 34.16 41.34 34.53
C GLY A 150 32.74 41.79 34.82
N ASP A 151 32.11 41.14 35.79
CA ASP A 151 31.01 41.77 36.53
C ASP A 151 30.98 41.26 37.98
N ASP A 152 31.95 41.75 38.75
CA ASP A 152 31.87 41.78 40.22
C ASP A 152 31.38 43.18 40.64
N ASN A 153 30.15 43.59 40.31
CA ASN A 153 29.47 44.68 41.02
C ASN A 153 27.98 44.81 40.70
N ASP A 154 27.18 44.87 41.78
CA ASP A 154 25.96 45.67 41.96
C ASP A 154 24.85 45.72 40.89
N GLY A 155 23.61 45.63 41.37
CA GLY A 155 22.42 45.52 40.53
C GLY A 155 22.03 46.76 39.69
N HIS A 156 20.90 46.60 38.98
CA HIS A 156 20.34 47.43 37.89
C HIS A 156 20.99 47.11 36.53
N ASP A 157 20.30 46.79 35.44
CA ASP A 157 19.03 47.30 34.92
C ASP A 157 18.32 46.26 34.03
N ALA A 158 16.99 46.18 34.15
CA ALA A 158 16.11 45.37 33.30
C ALA A 158 15.54 46.17 32.10
N ASP A 159 16.12 47.32 31.76
CA ASP A 159 15.54 48.31 30.83
C ASP A 159 16.60 48.88 29.86
N ASP A 160 17.25 48.05 29.02
CA ASP A 160 18.00 48.56 27.86
C ASP A 160 17.10 48.58 26.60
N PRO A 161 16.54 49.74 26.21
CA PRO A 161 15.65 49.85 25.04
C PRO A 161 16.37 49.52 23.72
N TYR A 162 17.70 49.51 23.68
CA TYR A 162 18.47 49.19 22.48
C TYR A 162 18.51 47.68 22.20
N ALA A 163 18.54 46.85 23.25
CA ALA A 163 18.48 45.39 23.15
C ALA A 163 17.11 44.92 22.64
N ALA A 164 16.04 45.52 23.16
CA ALA A 164 14.67 45.21 22.72
C ALA A 164 14.42 45.59 21.25
N GLU A 165 14.96 46.72 20.78
CA GLU A 165 14.81 47.15 19.39
C GLU A 165 15.62 46.27 18.42
N PHE A 166 16.79 45.78 18.85
CA PHE A 166 17.61 44.84 18.09
C PHE A 166 16.96 43.45 17.99
N GLU A 167 16.45 42.91 19.11
CA GLU A 167 15.69 41.66 19.15
C GLU A 167 14.45 41.73 18.25
N GLN A 168 13.71 42.84 18.28
CA GLN A 168 12.51 43.01 17.45
C GLN A 168 12.85 43.01 15.94
N ARG A 169 13.97 43.63 15.55
CA ARG A 169 14.43 43.61 14.15
C ARG A 169 14.89 42.21 13.73
N GLN A 170 15.61 41.51 14.61
CA GLN A 170 16.06 40.15 14.36
C GLN A 170 14.87 39.17 14.23
N GLN A 171 13.85 39.34 15.08
CA GLN A 171 12.62 38.55 15.04
C GLN A 171 11.81 38.82 13.77
N MET A 172 11.73 40.07 13.29
CA MET A 172 11.10 40.37 11.99
C MET A 172 11.85 39.78 10.79
N GLN A 173 13.18 39.70 10.86
CA GLN A 173 14.00 39.12 9.79
C GLN A 173 13.81 37.60 9.72
N ILE A 174 13.79 36.93 10.88
CA ILE A 174 13.48 35.52 11.04
C ILE A 174 12.04 35.20 10.58
N MET A 175 11.09 36.13 10.74
CA MET A 175 9.71 35.95 10.30
C MET A 175 9.54 36.08 8.77
N ARG A 176 10.31 36.95 8.12
CA ARG A 176 10.32 37.08 6.65
C ARG A 176 10.98 35.89 5.95
N GLU A 177 12.06 35.37 6.53
CA GLU A 177 12.70 34.15 6.01
C GLU A 177 11.79 32.92 6.14
N GLN A 178 10.89 32.91 7.13
CA GLN A 178 9.88 31.86 7.29
C GLN A 178 8.77 31.92 6.23
N ASP A 179 8.29 33.11 5.84
CA ASP A 179 7.27 33.25 4.80
C ASP A 179 7.78 32.76 3.43
N ASP A 180 9.02 33.09 3.06
CA ASP A 180 9.63 32.63 1.80
C ASP A 180 9.88 31.11 1.79
N MET A 181 10.18 30.51 2.94
CA MET A 181 10.33 29.05 3.05
C MET A 181 9.00 28.29 3.08
N MET A 182 7.94 28.86 3.66
CA MET A 182 6.60 28.27 3.63
C MET A 182 6.10 28.20 2.19
N ASP A 183 6.27 29.25 1.40
CA ASP A 183 5.75 29.29 0.03
C ASP A 183 6.50 28.31 -0.90
N ASN A 184 7.81 28.13 -0.70
CA ASN A 184 8.58 27.20 -1.54
C ASN A 184 8.36 25.72 -1.16
N SER A 185 8.29 25.39 0.13
CA SER A 185 8.14 23.99 0.60
C SER A 185 6.70 23.46 0.51
N LEU A 186 5.70 24.29 0.80
CA LEU A 186 4.29 23.95 0.56
C LEU A 186 4.02 23.76 -0.92
N ARG A 187 4.60 24.59 -1.79
CA ARG A 187 4.42 24.48 -3.23
C ARG A 187 5.05 23.22 -3.84
N VAL A 188 6.17 22.74 -3.32
CA VAL A 188 6.76 21.45 -3.71
C VAL A 188 5.91 20.28 -3.19
N THR A 189 5.47 20.32 -1.94
CA THR A 189 4.68 19.24 -1.33
C THR A 189 3.27 19.15 -1.91
N VAL A 190 2.60 20.30 -2.09
CA VAL A 190 1.31 20.40 -2.79
C VAL A 190 1.47 20.06 -4.28
N GLY A 191 2.61 20.41 -4.88
CA GLY A 191 2.95 20.01 -6.25
C GLY A 191 3.05 18.48 -6.41
N ASN A 192 3.68 17.80 -5.44
CA ASN A 192 3.82 16.35 -5.45
C ASN A 192 2.51 15.65 -5.09
N LEU A 193 1.75 16.14 -4.10
CA LEU A 193 0.40 15.65 -3.78
C LEU A 193 -0.55 15.83 -4.95
N ARG A 194 -0.47 16.95 -5.67
CA ARG A 194 -1.29 17.20 -6.86
C ARG A 194 -0.92 16.27 -8.00
N ARG A 195 0.37 16.01 -8.23
CA ARG A 195 0.82 15.02 -9.22
C ARG A 195 0.36 13.61 -8.83
N GLN A 196 0.54 13.21 -7.58
CA GLN A 196 0.08 11.93 -7.08
C GLN A 196 -1.45 11.79 -7.15
N ALA A 197 -2.21 12.84 -6.85
CA ALA A 197 -3.66 12.85 -7.01
C ALA A 197 -4.09 12.83 -8.49
N ASP A 198 -3.34 13.44 -9.39
CA ASP A 198 -3.61 13.40 -10.84
C ASP A 198 -3.29 12.00 -11.40
N ASP A 199 -2.20 11.38 -10.94
CA ASP A 199 -1.82 10.01 -11.29
C ASP A 199 -2.82 8.99 -10.72
N MET A 200 -3.25 9.15 -9.46
CA MET A 200 -4.32 8.36 -8.86
C MET A 200 -5.66 8.58 -9.56
N GLY A 201 -5.97 9.82 -9.97
CA GLY A 201 -7.19 10.13 -10.72
C GLY A 201 -7.22 9.42 -12.07
N ARG A 202 -6.09 9.39 -12.77
CA ARG A 202 -5.93 8.67 -14.05
C ARG A 202 -5.98 7.16 -13.86
N GLU A 203 -5.31 6.62 -12.85
CA GLU A 203 -5.27 5.19 -12.59
C GLU A 203 -6.64 4.66 -12.11
N LEU A 204 -7.41 5.45 -11.36
CA LEU A 204 -8.81 5.15 -11.02
C LEU A 204 -9.74 5.23 -12.24
N GLU A 205 -9.49 6.13 -13.18
CA GLU A 205 -10.24 6.19 -14.44
C GLU A 205 -9.90 5.00 -15.35
N GLU A 206 -8.65 4.58 -15.40
CA GLU A 206 -8.20 3.36 -16.07
C GLU A 206 -8.80 2.10 -15.41
N GLN A 207 -8.86 2.05 -14.08
CA GLN A 207 -9.52 0.96 -13.35
C GLN A 207 -11.04 0.95 -13.57
N ARG A 208 -11.67 2.12 -13.72
CA ARG A 208 -13.08 2.23 -14.08
C ARG A 208 -13.36 1.69 -15.49
N GLU A 209 -12.50 2.02 -16.45
CA GLU A 209 -12.56 1.49 -17.81
C GLU A 209 -12.37 -0.04 -17.81
N MET A 210 -11.43 -0.54 -17.02
CA MET A 210 -11.19 -1.99 -16.89
C MET A 210 -12.37 -2.71 -16.20
N LEU A 211 -13.01 -2.08 -15.21
CA LEU A 211 -14.22 -2.59 -14.57
C LEU A 211 -15.41 -2.68 -15.53
N GLU A 212 -15.55 -1.75 -16.48
CA GLU A 212 -16.60 -1.81 -17.51
C GLU A 212 -16.37 -3.00 -18.47
N VAL A 213 -15.11 -3.31 -18.79
CA VAL A 213 -14.74 -4.51 -19.56
C VAL A 213 -15.04 -5.78 -18.76
N VAL A 214 -14.74 -5.79 -17.46
CA VAL A 214 -15.06 -6.92 -16.56
C VAL A 214 -16.57 -7.13 -16.45
N ASP A 215 -17.36 -6.07 -16.33
CA ASP A 215 -18.84 -6.13 -16.28
C ASP A 215 -19.41 -6.69 -17.59
N THR A 216 -18.89 -6.21 -18.74
CA THR A 216 -19.26 -6.75 -20.06
C THR A 216 -18.88 -8.22 -20.21
N LEU A 217 -17.74 -8.63 -19.67
CA LEU A 217 -17.30 -10.03 -19.66
C LEU A 217 -18.19 -10.87 -18.75
N ALA A 218 -18.53 -10.37 -17.56
CA ALA A 218 -19.42 -10.99 -16.59
C ALA A 218 -20.83 -11.18 -17.16
N ASP A 219 -21.38 -10.19 -17.86
CA ASP A 219 -22.67 -10.30 -18.58
C ASP A 219 -22.63 -11.39 -19.66
N ARG A 220 -21.55 -11.44 -20.44
CA ARG A 220 -21.37 -12.45 -21.49
C ARG A 220 -21.20 -13.86 -20.90
N VAL A 221 -20.48 -13.98 -19.77
CA VAL A 221 -20.34 -15.23 -19.03
C VAL A 221 -21.68 -15.63 -18.43
N GLY A 222 -22.41 -14.71 -17.78
CA GLY A 222 -23.73 -14.92 -17.20
C GLY A 222 -24.75 -15.42 -18.22
N GLY A 223 -24.79 -14.81 -19.41
CA GLY A 223 -25.66 -15.27 -20.50
C GLY A 223 -25.30 -16.67 -21.02
N ARG A 224 -24.01 -17.00 -21.09
CA ARG A 224 -23.53 -18.35 -21.45
C ARG A 224 -23.83 -19.38 -20.37
N LEU A 225 -23.68 -19.00 -19.11
CA LEU A 225 -23.95 -19.84 -17.94
C LEU A 225 -25.45 -20.14 -17.84
N GLN A 226 -26.30 -19.13 -18.01
CA GLN A 226 -27.76 -19.28 -18.06
C GLN A 226 -28.19 -20.22 -19.21
N THR A 227 -27.59 -20.06 -20.40
CA THR A 227 -27.83 -20.96 -21.54
C THR A 227 -27.33 -22.38 -21.26
N GLY A 228 -26.18 -22.51 -20.59
CA GLY A 228 -25.61 -23.78 -20.15
C GLY A 228 -26.53 -24.49 -19.16
N VAL A 229 -27.00 -23.80 -18.12
CA VAL A 229 -27.95 -24.30 -17.13
C VAL A 229 -29.28 -24.68 -17.79
N ALA A 230 -29.79 -23.89 -18.73
CA ALA A 230 -31.01 -24.23 -19.47
C ALA A 230 -30.85 -25.51 -20.30
N LYS A 231 -29.71 -25.69 -20.97
CA LYS A 231 -29.39 -26.93 -21.70
C LYS A 231 -29.22 -28.11 -20.75
N LEU A 232 -28.58 -27.92 -19.61
CA LEU A 232 -28.39 -28.95 -18.58
C LEU A 232 -29.74 -29.41 -18.03
N ASN A 233 -30.63 -28.48 -17.67
CA ASN A 233 -32.01 -28.79 -17.27
C ASN A 233 -32.79 -29.52 -18.38
N HIS A 234 -32.60 -29.11 -19.64
CA HIS A 234 -33.25 -29.78 -20.77
C HIS A 234 -32.75 -31.22 -20.96
N ILE A 235 -31.45 -31.44 -20.83
CA ILE A 235 -30.82 -32.77 -20.94
C ILE A 235 -31.26 -33.66 -19.77
N VAL A 236 -31.24 -33.15 -18.54
CA VAL A 236 -31.69 -33.89 -17.35
C VAL A 236 -33.13 -34.36 -17.56
N ARG A 237 -34.01 -33.46 -18.02
CA ARG A 237 -35.42 -33.78 -18.23
C ARG A 237 -35.66 -34.75 -19.38
N GLN A 238 -34.98 -34.58 -20.51
CA GLN A 238 -35.06 -35.54 -21.63
C GLN A 238 -34.49 -36.91 -21.30
N ASN A 239 -33.51 -36.97 -20.41
CA ASN A 239 -32.90 -38.22 -19.95
C ASN A 239 -33.88 -38.95 -19.00
N GLU A 240 -34.40 -38.25 -18.00
CA GLU A 240 -35.40 -38.77 -17.06
C GLU A 240 -36.65 -39.33 -17.78
N ASP A 241 -37.19 -38.59 -18.75
CA ASP A 241 -38.39 -39.01 -19.49
C ASP A 241 -38.19 -40.30 -20.30
N LYS A 242 -37.01 -40.51 -20.91
CA LYS A 242 -36.72 -41.69 -21.74
C LYS A 242 -36.57 -42.97 -20.93
N TYR A 243 -35.85 -42.91 -19.81
CA TYR A 243 -35.66 -44.08 -18.95
C TYR A 243 -36.94 -44.43 -18.18
N SER A 244 -37.68 -43.42 -17.71
CA SER A 244 -38.98 -43.62 -17.04
C SER A 244 -40.02 -44.21 -18.00
N SER A 245 -40.17 -43.65 -19.21
CA SER A 245 -41.14 -44.13 -20.20
C SER A 245 -40.85 -45.56 -20.68
N CYS A 246 -39.58 -45.90 -20.89
CA CYS A 246 -39.17 -47.28 -21.24
C CYS A 246 -39.52 -48.28 -20.13
N CYS A 247 -39.26 -47.92 -18.87
CA CYS A 247 -39.54 -48.78 -17.73
C CYS A 247 -41.04 -49.01 -17.54
N ILE A 248 -41.86 -47.97 -17.70
CA ILE A 248 -43.34 -48.07 -17.68
C ILE A 248 -43.85 -48.96 -18.82
N ALA A 249 -43.34 -48.79 -20.04
CA ALA A 249 -43.73 -49.62 -21.18
C ALA A 249 -43.39 -51.11 -20.96
N MET A 250 -42.22 -51.41 -20.38
CA MET A 250 -41.85 -52.79 -20.03
C MET A 250 -42.78 -53.39 -18.97
N LEU A 251 -43.12 -52.63 -17.92
CA LEU A 251 -44.04 -53.10 -16.88
C LEU A 251 -45.45 -53.39 -17.43
N ILE A 252 -45.97 -52.55 -18.33
CA ILE A 252 -47.27 -52.78 -18.98
C ILE A 252 -47.24 -54.05 -19.82
N PHE A 253 -46.17 -54.29 -20.58
CA PHE A 253 -46.04 -55.49 -21.41
C PHE A 253 -46.05 -56.78 -20.57
N VAL A 254 -45.31 -56.80 -19.46
CA VAL A 254 -45.30 -57.92 -18.51
C VAL A 254 -46.69 -58.15 -17.91
N LEU A 255 -47.40 -57.08 -17.53
CA LEU A 255 -48.77 -57.17 -17.02
C LEU A 255 -49.73 -57.78 -18.06
N ILE A 256 -49.65 -57.36 -19.32
CA ILE A 256 -50.46 -57.94 -20.40
C ILE A 256 -50.15 -59.43 -20.57
N LEU A 257 -48.88 -59.83 -20.54
CA LEU A 257 -48.49 -61.24 -20.62
C LEU A 257 -49.08 -62.06 -19.47
N LEU A 258 -49.02 -61.55 -18.24
CA LEU A 258 -49.63 -62.20 -17.08
C LEU A 258 -51.16 -62.30 -17.21
N LEU A 259 -51.82 -61.27 -17.74
CA LEU A 259 -53.27 -61.28 -17.97
C LEU A 259 -53.65 -62.33 -19.02
N VAL A 260 -52.94 -62.39 -20.15
CA VAL A 260 -53.16 -63.40 -21.19
C VAL A 260 -52.93 -64.80 -20.66
N LEU A 261 -51.85 -65.01 -19.88
CA LEU A 261 -51.56 -66.29 -19.26
C LEU A 261 -52.68 -66.71 -18.29
N LEU A 262 -53.21 -65.78 -17.49
CA LEU A 262 -54.36 -66.02 -16.60
C LEU A 262 -55.63 -66.33 -17.40
N LEU A 263 -55.88 -65.67 -18.53
CA LEU A 263 -57.10 -65.92 -19.32
C LEU A 263 -57.05 -67.28 -20.04
N ILE A 264 -55.85 -67.75 -20.39
CA ILE A 264 -55.63 -69.04 -21.05
C ILE A 264 -55.64 -70.21 -20.05
N LEU A 265 -55.16 -69.98 -18.82
CA LEU A 265 -55.02 -70.99 -17.77
C LEU A 265 -56.28 -71.09 -16.89
#